data_AF-S3MCN9-F1
#
_entry.id   AF-S3MCN9-F1
#
_cell.length_a   1.000
_cell.length_b   1.000
_cell.length_c   1.000
_cell.angle_alpha   90.00
_cell.angle_beta   90.00
_cell.angle_gamma   90.00
#
_symmetry.space_group_name_H-M   'P 1'
#
loop_
_entity.id
_entity.type
_entity.pdbx_description
1 polymer ?
#
loop_
_entity_poly.entity_id
_entity_poly.type
_entity_poly.pdbx_seq_one_letter_code
_entity_poly.pdbx_strand_id
1 'polypeptide(L)'
;METAELALDIEIRDKLRDTFKVSKEDIDAMLCFFRDKLKPEIKYRYLSHLVSTLEDMINTQEKRRILEEVAKAKELEETKETQSALQTLEEAISSKHYRLFVITLVPTIKTRKNATTRIIESNALIYYNSNLPEKDKRLLIAHELGHIVEHFIFKKDGSEGIASLFAYIAMLDKNNFYKDECSSYVFKSDVTIFNELTKVLNYN
;
A
#
# COMPACT_ATOMS: atom_id res chain seq x y z
N MET A 1 4.89 3.11 24.39
CA MET A 1 5.87 3.57 23.38
C MET A 1 5.56 5.03 23.12
N GLU A 2 6.41 5.92 23.60
CA GLU A 2 6.38 7.32 23.17
C GLU A 2 6.53 7.37 21.65
N THR A 3 5.57 8.00 20.99
CA THR A 3 5.71 8.36 19.59
C THR A 3 6.80 9.41 19.50
N ALA A 4 7.91 9.12 18.80
CA ALA A 4 8.89 10.12 18.42
C ALA A 4 8.14 11.35 17.85
N GLU A 5 8.26 12.48 18.53
CA GLU A 5 7.50 13.67 18.20
C GLU A 5 8.07 14.28 16.92
N LEU A 6 7.20 14.58 15.95
CA LEU A 6 7.63 15.29 14.75
C LEU A 6 7.78 16.76 15.16
N ALA A 7 9.01 17.14 15.48
CA ALA A 7 9.39 18.49 15.84
C ALA A 7 10.53 18.95 14.93
N LEU A 8 10.49 20.23 14.56
CA LEU A 8 11.57 20.91 13.85
C LEU A 8 12.16 21.93 14.81
N ASP A 9 13.49 21.97 14.90
CA ASP A 9 14.17 23.02 15.63
C ASP A 9 14.00 24.39 14.94
N ILE A 10 14.37 25.45 15.66
CA ILE A 10 14.20 26.83 15.21
C ILE A 10 15.07 27.12 13.98
N GLU A 11 16.28 26.55 13.91
CA GLU A 11 17.22 26.81 12.82
C GLU A 11 16.72 26.22 11.49
N ILE A 12 16.18 25.00 11.52
CA ILE A 12 15.57 24.35 10.36
C ILE A 12 14.29 25.09 9.95
N ARG A 13 13.46 25.52 10.90
CA ARG A 13 12.25 26.30 10.59
C ARG A 13 12.57 27.58 9.83
N ASP A 14 13.60 28.31 10.26
CA ASP A 14 14.03 29.53 9.57
C ASP A 14 14.59 29.22 8.16
N LYS A 15 15.41 28.17 8.02
CA LYS A 15 15.92 27.73 6.70
C LYS A 15 14.79 27.35 5.73
N LEU A 16 13.78 26.62 6.20
CA LEU A 16 12.61 26.23 5.41
C LEU A 16 11.80 27.45 4.97
N ARG A 17 11.55 28.39 5.89
CA ARG A 17 10.84 29.65 5.61
C ARG A 17 11.51 30.40 4.47
N ASP A 18 12.81 30.65 4.60
CA ASP A 18 13.55 31.51 3.68
C ASP A 18 13.73 30.84 2.32
N THR A 19 13.92 29.52 2.29
CA THR A 19 14.18 28.78 1.05
C THR A 19 12.91 28.47 0.27
N PHE A 20 11.87 28.00 0.96
CA PHE A 20 10.60 27.64 0.32
C PHE A 20 9.62 28.81 0.23
N LYS A 21 9.99 29.99 0.74
CA LYS A 21 9.18 31.22 0.72
C LYS A 21 7.79 31.00 1.32
N VAL A 22 7.73 30.25 2.41
CA VAL A 22 6.51 29.95 3.18
C VAL A 22 6.49 30.76 4.47
N SER A 23 5.31 30.99 5.04
CA SER A 23 5.19 31.66 6.34
C SER A 23 5.49 30.71 7.51
N LYS A 24 5.64 31.25 8.74
CA LYS A 24 5.75 30.42 9.94
C LYS A 24 4.44 29.67 10.20
N GLU A 25 3.33 30.33 9.93
CA GLU A 25 1.97 29.82 10.03
C GLU A 25 1.77 28.62 9.10
N ASP A 26 2.30 28.66 7.88
CA ASP A 26 2.24 27.53 6.95
C ASP A 26 3.02 26.31 7.46
N ILE A 27 4.22 26.53 8.01
CA ILE A 27 5.04 25.47 8.59
C ILE A 27 4.31 24.82 9.79
N ASP A 28 3.77 25.64 10.69
CA ASP A 28 3.04 25.14 11.86
C ASP A 28 1.74 24.42 11.47
N ALA A 29 1.01 24.93 10.49
CA ALA A 29 -0.17 24.26 9.95
C ALA A 29 0.17 22.89 9.36
N MET A 30 1.26 22.79 8.59
CA MET A 30 1.72 21.53 8.00
C MET A 30 2.17 20.53 9.07
N LEU A 31 2.92 20.98 10.07
CA LEU A 31 3.33 20.13 11.20
C LEU A 31 2.14 19.61 11.98
N CYS A 32 1.16 20.47 12.27
CA CYS A 32 -0.07 20.07 12.94
C CYS A 32 -0.86 19.05 12.11
N PHE A 33 -1.05 19.32 10.81
CA PHE A 33 -1.71 18.38 9.89
C PHE A 33 -1.01 17.02 9.89
N PHE A 34 0.32 16.99 9.76
CA PHE A 34 1.06 15.74 9.69
C PHE A 34 0.96 14.96 11.01
N ARG A 35 1.14 15.64 12.15
CA ARG A 35 1.10 15.02 13.49
C ARG A 35 -0.30 14.52 13.84
N ASP A 36 -1.33 15.32 13.62
CA ASP A 36 -2.66 15.12 14.20
C ASP A 36 -3.63 14.44 13.24
N LYS A 37 -3.39 14.51 11.92
CA LYS A 37 -4.26 13.91 10.90
C LYS A 37 -3.57 12.78 10.16
N LEU A 38 -2.39 13.03 9.59
CA LEU A 38 -1.78 12.07 8.66
C LEU A 38 -1.07 10.91 9.37
N LYS A 39 -0.26 11.17 10.39
CA LYS A 39 0.52 10.15 11.12
C LYS A 39 -0.37 9.09 11.79
N PRO A 40 -1.52 9.42 12.41
CA PRO A 40 -2.46 8.41 12.90
C PRO A 40 -2.96 7.48 11.80
N GLU A 41 -3.32 8.02 10.63
CA GLU A 41 -3.80 7.22 9.49
C GLU A 41 -2.71 6.29 8.94
N ILE A 42 -1.46 6.77 8.83
CA ILE A 42 -0.32 5.95 8.38
C ILE A 42 -0.11 4.74 9.29
N LYS A 43 -0.30 4.90 10.61
CA LYS A 43 -0.10 3.82 11.58
C LYS A 43 -0.98 2.59 11.27
N TYR A 44 -2.16 2.79 10.71
CA TYR A 44 -3.12 1.73 10.41
C TYR A 44 -2.93 1.09 9.03
N ARG A 45 -2.03 1.60 8.18
CA ARG A 45 -1.74 1.04 6.85
C ARG A 45 -0.78 -0.15 6.91
N TYR A 46 -0.99 -1.07 7.86
CA TYR A 46 -0.09 -2.21 8.13
C TYR A 46 0.38 -2.90 6.85
N LEU A 47 1.69 -3.16 6.76
CA LEU A 47 2.30 -3.88 5.63
C LEU A 47 1.98 -3.25 4.26
N SER A 48 1.72 -1.94 4.19
CA SER A 48 1.34 -1.20 2.98
C SER A 48 2.12 -1.60 1.73
N HIS A 49 3.45 -1.66 1.81
CA HIS A 49 4.29 -2.05 0.67
C HIS A 49 4.00 -3.46 0.17
N LEU A 50 3.80 -4.42 1.09
CA LEU A 50 3.45 -5.80 0.73
C LEU A 50 2.04 -5.83 0.12
N VAL A 51 1.08 -5.14 0.74
CA VAL A 51 -0.30 -5.04 0.23
C VAL A 51 -0.30 -4.47 -1.18
N SER A 52 0.34 -3.32 -1.41
CA SER A 52 0.40 -2.69 -2.74
C SER A 52 1.12 -3.56 -3.78
N THR A 53 2.18 -4.27 -3.39
CA THR A 53 2.88 -5.19 -4.30
C THR A 53 1.98 -6.36 -4.70
N LEU A 54 1.25 -6.95 -3.74
CA LEU A 54 0.30 -8.02 -4.02
C LEU A 54 -0.87 -7.54 -4.89
N GLU A 55 -1.41 -6.35 -4.61
CA GLU A 55 -2.41 -5.71 -5.47
C GLU A 55 -1.89 -5.59 -6.90
N ASP A 56 -0.69 -5.05 -7.10
CA ASP A 56 -0.13 -4.85 -8.45
C ASP A 56 0.09 -6.19 -9.19
N MET A 57 0.55 -7.23 -8.48
CA MET A 57 0.71 -8.58 -9.05
C MET A 57 -0.63 -9.17 -9.49
N ILE A 58 -1.64 -9.13 -8.61
CA ILE A 58 -2.98 -9.65 -8.89
C ILE A 58 -3.63 -8.85 -10.03
N ASN A 59 -3.55 -7.52 -9.99
CA ASN A 59 -4.04 -6.66 -11.05
C ASN A 59 -3.39 -6.97 -12.40
N THR A 60 -2.08 -7.15 -12.43
CA THR A 60 -1.36 -7.47 -13.67
C THR A 60 -1.84 -8.80 -14.27
N GLN A 61 -2.05 -9.81 -13.43
CA GLN A 61 -2.57 -11.10 -13.85
C GLN A 61 -4.01 -11.01 -14.36
N GLU A 62 -4.91 -10.34 -13.62
CA GLU A 62 -6.32 -10.21 -14.02
C GLU A 62 -6.50 -9.36 -15.27
N LYS A 63 -5.73 -8.28 -15.42
CA LYS A 63 -5.71 -7.50 -16.67
C LYS A 63 -5.33 -8.37 -17.86
N ARG A 64 -4.29 -9.19 -17.72
CA ARG A 64 -3.86 -10.10 -18.81
C ARG A 64 -4.98 -11.07 -19.17
N ARG A 65 -5.63 -11.69 -18.18
CA ARG A 65 -6.76 -12.60 -18.39
C ARG A 65 -7.91 -11.92 -19.15
N ILE A 66 -8.31 -10.72 -18.71
CA ILE A 66 -9.38 -9.96 -19.36
C ILE A 66 -8.99 -9.58 -20.79
N LEU A 67 -7.76 -9.13 -21.03
CA LEU A 67 -7.29 -8.78 -22.37
C LEU A 67 -7.29 -10.00 -23.32
N GLU A 68 -6.93 -11.18 -22.83
CA GLU A 68 -7.02 -12.44 -23.60
C GLU A 68 -8.49 -12.79 -23.93
N GLU A 69 -9.43 -12.55 -23.01
CA GLU A 69 -10.86 -12.77 -23.25
C GLU A 69 -11.43 -11.75 -24.24
N VAL A 70 -11.02 -10.47 -24.15
CA VAL A 70 -11.40 -9.41 -25.10
C VAL A 70 -10.88 -9.73 -26.50
N ALA A 71 -9.64 -10.21 -26.64
CA ALA A 71 -9.09 -10.61 -27.92
C ALA A 71 -9.91 -11.73 -28.58
N LYS A 72 -10.27 -12.78 -27.82
CA LYS A 72 -11.12 -13.87 -28.30
C LYS A 72 -12.53 -13.38 -28.69
N ALA A 73 -13.11 -12.49 -27.88
CA ALA A 73 -14.43 -11.93 -28.18
C ALA A 73 -14.41 -11.12 -29.48
N LYS A 74 -13.35 -10.35 -29.74
CA LYS A 74 -13.17 -9.59 -30.98
C LYS A 74 -13.09 -10.47 -32.23
N GLU A 75 -12.50 -11.66 -32.13
CA GLU A 75 -12.42 -12.60 -33.26
C GLU A 75 -13.79 -13.17 -33.67
N LEU A 76 -14.72 -13.28 -32.71
CA LEU A 76 -16.04 -13.88 -32.91
C LEU A 76 -17.13 -12.85 -33.21
N GLU A 77 -16.86 -11.57 -32.99
CA GLU A 77 -17.84 -10.50 -33.04
C GLU A 77 -17.80 -9.74 -34.37
N GLU A 78 -18.94 -9.72 -35.06
CA GLU A 78 -19.08 -9.11 -36.40
C GLU A 78 -19.75 -7.73 -36.35
N THR A 79 -20.37 -7.36 -35.22
CA THR A 79 -21.05 -6.08 -35.08
C THR A 79 -20.08 -4.95 -34.75
N LYS A 80 -20.16 -3.86 -35.52
CA LYS A 80 -19.31 -2.67 -35.33
C LYS A 80 -19.46 -2.07 -33.93
N GLU A 81 -20.68 -2.10 -33.37
CA GLU A 81 -20.97 -1.53 -32.06
C GLU A 81 -20.22 -2.29 -30.95
N THR A 82 -20.33 -3.62 -30.93
CA THR A 82 -19.64 -4.43 -29.93
C THR A 82 -18.12 -4.40 -30.11
N GLN A 83 -17.62 -4.36 -31.35
CA GLN A 83 -16.18 -4.16 -31.58
C GLN A 83 -15.67 -2.83 -31.01
N SER A 84 -16.44 -1.74 -31.16
CA SER A 84 -16.09 -0.44 -30.57
C SER A 84 -16.11 -0.47 -29.04
N ALA A 85 -17.07 -1.18 -28.44
CA ALA A 85 -17.15 -1.36 -26.99
C ALA A 85 -15.94 -2.18 -26.46
N LEU A 86 -15.58 -3.27 -27.14
CA LEU A 86 -14.43 -4.10 -26.81
C LEU A 86 -13.11 -3.32 -26.95
N GLN A 87 -12.99 -2.44 -27.95
CA GLN A 87 -11.83 -1.55 -28.11
C GLN A 87 -11.70 -0.57 -26.94
N THR A 88 -12.82 0.05 -26.54
CA THR A 88 -12.84 0.97 -25.39
C THR A 88 -12.45 0.25 -24.09
N LEU A 89 -12.95 -0.97 -23.91
CA LEU A 89 -12.61 -1.81 -22.76
C LEU A 89 -11.11 -2.17 -22.74
N GLU A 90 -10.55 -2.59 -23.88
CA GLU A 90 -9.12 -2.88 -24.01
C GLU A 90 -8.25 -1.68 -23.62
N GLU A 91 -8.58 -0.48 -24.11
CA GLU A 91 -7.86 0.74 -23.79
C GLU A 91 -7.93 1.08 -22.30
N ALA A 92 -9.12 0.94 -21.69
CA ALA A 92 -9.32 1.17 -20.27
C ALA A 92 -8.51 0.20 -19.40
N ILE A 93 -8.52 -1.10 -19.74
CA ILE A 93 -7.81 -2.15 -19.00
C ILE A 93 -6.28 -2.03 -19.17
N SER A 94 -5.83 -1.64 -20.36
CA SER A 94 -4.42 -1.44 -20.69
C SER A 94 -3.81 -0.22 -19.98
N SER A 95 -4.63 0.70 -19.47
CA SER A 95 -4.16 1.82 -18.67
C SER A 95 -3.40 1.33 -17.42
N LYS A 96 -2.18 1.85 -17.24
CA LYS A 96 -1.35 1.56 -16.06
C LYS A 96 -2.05 1.92 -14.75
N HIS A 97 -2.91 2.95 -14.77
CA HIS A 97 -3.54 3.51 -13.57
C HIS A 97 -4.84 2.83 -13.18
N TYR A 98 -5.45 2.04 -14.08
CA TYR A 98 -6.68 1.32 -13.76
C TYR A 98 -6.38 0.15 -12.81
N ARG A 99 -7.14 0.01 -11.72
CA ARG A 99 -7.01 -1.10 -10.77
C ARG A 99 -8.32 -1.87 -10.73
N LEU A 100 -8.25 -3.16 -11.03
CA LEU A 100 -9.31 -4.13 -10.90
C LEU A 100 -9.43 -4.64 -9.48
N PHE A 101 -8.29 -4.90 -8.83
CA PHE A 101 -8.22 -5.55 -7.53
C PHE A 101 -7.70 -4.62 -6.43
N VAL A 102 -8.37 -4.63 -5.28
CA VAL A 102 -7.98 -3.83 -4.10
C VAL A 102 -8.06 -4.68 -2.84
N ILE A 103 -7.06 -4.53 -1.96
CA ILE A 103 -7.04 -5.13 -0.63
C ILE A 103 -7.33 -4.03 0.39
N THR A 104 -8.42 -4.16 1.14
CA THR A 104 -8.80 -3.21 2.17
C THR A 104 -8.63 -3.82 3.55
N LEU A 105 -7.88 -3.13 4.41
CA LEU A 105 -7.76 -3.48 5.82
C LEU A 105 -8.88 -2.80 6.61
N VAL A 106 -9.69 -3.60 7.30
CA VAL A 106 -10.87 -3.12 8.03
C VAL A 106 -10.70 -3.40 9.53
N PRO A 107 -10.42 -2.38 10.37
CA PRO A 107 -10.38 -2.55 11.81
C PRO A 107 -11.77 -2.87 12.36
N THR A 108 -11.84 -3.81 13.30
CA THR A 108 -13.09 -4.22 13.96
C THR A 108 -12.88 -4.38 15.46
N ILE A 109 -13.92 -4.11 16.26
CA ILE A 109 -13.84 -4.16 17.73
C ILE A 109 -14.45 -5.46 18.29
N LYS A 110 -15.34 -6.12 17.53
CA LYS A 110 -16.12 -7.29 17.97
C LYS A 110 -16.15 -8.36 16.88
N THR A 111 -15.19 -9.27 16.91
CA THR A 111 -15.16 -10.43 16.01
C THR A 111 -14.90 -11.70 16.81
N ARG A 112 -15.47 -12.82 16.34
CA ARG A 112 -15.23 -14.14 16.94
C ARG A 112 -13.81 -14.66 16.65
N LYS A 113 -13.23 -14.22 15.52
CA LYS A 113 -11.84 -14.49 15.12
C LYS A 113 -11.01 -13.20 15.21
N ASN A 114 -9.72 -13.33 15.49
CA ASN A 114 -8.82 -12.17 15.61
C ASN A 114 -8.52 -11.49 14.28
N ALA A 115 -8.57 -12.23 13.17
CA ALA A 115 -8.61 -11.70 11.81
C ALA A 115 -9.39 -12.66 10.90
N THR A 116 -9.83 -12.15 9.74
CA THR A 116 -10.43 -12.97 8.67
C THR A 116 -10.42 -12.21 7.35
N THR A 117 -10.18 -12.93 6.26
CA THR A 117 -10.33 -12.43 4.90
C THR A 117 -11.71 -12.73 4.35
N ARG A 118 -12.28 -11.78 3.61
CA ARG A 118 -13.46 -11.99 2.76
C ARG A 118 -13.16 -11.47 1.37
N ILE A 119 -13.26 -12.34 0.38
CA ILE A 119 -13.15 -11.98 -1.04
C ILE A 119 -14.55 -11.70 -1.57
N ILE A 120 -14.76 -10.53 -2.16
CA ILE A 120 -16.01 -10.12 -2.82
C ILE A 120 -15.63 -9.59 -4.19
N GLU A 121 -15.97 -10.35 -5.23
CA GLU A 121 -15.63 -10.02 -6.61
C GLU A 121 -14.12 -9.70 -6.74
N SER A 122 -13.78 -8.48 -7.17
CA SER A 122 -12.41 -8.01 -7.32
C SER A 122 -11.90 -7.26 -6.08
N ASN A 123 -12.39 -7.58 -4.90
CA ASN A 123 -11.93 -6.96 -3.65
C ASN A 123 -11.64 -8.02 -2.60
N ALA A 124 -10.58 -7.80 -1.82
CA ALA A 124 -10.35 -8.55 -0.60
C ALA A 124 -10.42 -7.64 0.62
N LEU A 125 -11.29 -7.99 1.55
CA LEU A 125 -11.48 -7.29 2.81
C LEU A 125 -10.82 -8.12 3.91
N ILE A 126 -9.78 -7.58 4.54
CA ILE A 126 -9.13 -8.19 5.70
C ILE A 126 -9.66 -7.49 6.95
N TYR A 127 -10.54 -8.17 7.66
CA TYR A 127 -11.03 -7.72 8.96
C TYR A 127 -10.05 -8.15 10.04
N TYR A 128 -9.68 -7.24 10.94
CA TYR A 128 -8.80 -7.55 12.07
C TYR A 128 -9.27 -6.89 13.35
N ASN A 129 -8.98 -7.52 14.49
CA ASN A 129 -9.32 -6.97 15.80
C ASN A 129 -8.39 -5.78 16.14
N SER A 130 -8.97 -4.58 16.20
CA SER A 130 -8.25 -3.33 16.45
C SER A 130 -7.68 -3.22 17.86
N ASN A 131 -8.14 -4.05 18.80
CA ASN A 131 -7.70 -4.02 20.20
C ASN A 131 -6.44 -4.85 20.46
N LEU A 132 -5.97 -5.62 19.48
CA LEU A 132 -4.76 -6.42 19.62
C LEU A 132 -3.48 -5.56 19.67
N PRO A 133 -2.38 -6.07 20.25
CA PRO A 133 -1.06 -5.47 20.09
C PRO A 133 -0.69 -5.30 18.60
N GLU A 134 0.06 -4.23 18.30
CA GLU A 134 0.43 -3.88 16.91
C GLU A 134 1.23 -4.99 16.19
N LYS A 135 2.04 -5.75 16.93
CA LYS A 135 2.79 -6.89 16.38
C LYS A 135 1.85 -8.03 15.97
N ASP A 136 0.88 -8.32 16.82
CA ASP A 136 -0.09 -9.40 16.59
C ASP A 136 -1.01 -9.04 15.41
N LYS A 137 -1.44 -7.78 15.31
CA LYS A 137 -2.17 -7.28 14.13
C LYS A 137 -1.39 -7.52 12.85
N ARG A 138 -0.11 -7.16 12.81
CA ARG A 138 0.74 -7.34 11.63
C ARG A 138 0.87 -8.81 11.24
N LEU A 139 1.10 -9.68 12.22
CA LEU A 139 1.23 -11.12 11.98
C LEU A 139 -0.06 -11.71 11.41
N LEU A 140 -1.20 -11.38 12.02
CA LEU A 140 -2.50 -11.87 11.57
C LEU A 140 -2.87 -11.31 10.20
N ILE A 141 -2.63 -10.02 9.93
CA ILE A 141 -2.84 -9.45 8.59
C ILE A 141 -1.94 -10.14 7.56
N ALA A 142 -0.70 -10.47 7.91
CA ALA A 142 0.18 -11.23 7.01
C ALA A 142 -0.35 -12.64 6.73
N HIS A 143 -0.93 -13.32 7.72
CA HIS A 143 -1.60 -14.62 7.54
C HIS A 143 -2.79 -14.49 6.58
N GLU A 144 -3.65 -13.50 6.78
CA GLU A 144 -4.78 -13.21 5.91
C GLU A 144 -4.35 -12.86 4.47
N LEU A 145 -3.26 -12.11 4.30
CA LEU A 145 -2.64 -11.88 2.97
C LEU A 145 -2.18 -13.20 2.33
N GLY A 146 -1.73 -14.17 3.12
CA GLY A 146 -1.38 -15.50 2.63
C GLY A 146 -2.55 -16.22 1.96
N HIS A 147 -3.76 -16.11 2.51
CA HIS A 147 -4.96 -16.66 1.86
C HIS A 147 -5.28 -15.97 0.53
N ILE A 148 -5.04 -14.65 0.43
CA ILE A 148 -5.22 -13.90 -0.84
C ILE A 148 -4.20 -14.39 -1.88
N VAL A 149 -2.94 -14.53 -1.49
CA VAL A 149 -1.86 -15.05 -2.36
C VAL A 149 -2.19 -16.45 -2.86
N GLU A 150 -2.62 -17.32 -1.96
CA GLU A 150 -2.98 -18.69 -2.32
C GLU A 150 -4.14 -18.74 -3.32
N HIS A 151 -5.17 -17.92 -3.10
CA HIS A 151 -6.34 -17.85 -3.97
C HIS A 151 -6.02 -17.27 -5.35
N PHE A 152 -5.42 -16.08 -5.42
CA PHE A 152 -5.26 -15.35 -6.68
C PHE A 152 -3.99 -15.71 -7.44
N ILE A 153 -2.89 -15.97 -6.73
CA ILE A 153 -1.57 -16.22 -7.34
C ILE A 153 -1.36 -17.71 -7.54
N PHE A 154 -1.53 -18.53 -6.49
CA PHE A 154 -1.32 -19.98 -6.61
C PHE A 154 -2.53 -20.75 -7.11
N LYS A 155 -3.72 -20.15 -7.13
CA LYS A 155 -4.98 -20.76 -7.56
C LYS A 155 -5.26 -22.09 -6.84
N LYS A 156 -5.07 -22.09 -5.52
CA LYS A 156 -5.28 -23.25 -4.63
C LYS A 156 -6.37 -22.96 -3.61
N ASP A 157 -6.94 -24.05 -3.07
CA ASP A 157 -7.89 -23.97 -1.96
C ASP A 157 -7.17 -23.58 -0.67
N GLY A 158 -7.82 -22.72 0.12
CA GLY A 158 -7.25 -22.06 1.30
C GLY A 158 -6.69 -23.03 2.33
N SER A 159 -5.36 -23.13 2.41
CA SER A 159 -4.62 -23.89 3.41
C SER A 159 -4.09 -22.96 4.50
N GLU A 160 -4.54 -23.18 5.72
CA GLU A 160 -4.02 -22.48 6.91
C GLU A 160 -2.50 -22.60 7.03
N GLY A 161 -1.93 -23.75 6.65
CA GLY A 161 -0.48 -23.97 6.69
C GLY A 161 0.30 -23.10 5.70
N ILE A 162 -0.23 -22.91 4.49
CA ILE A 162 0.40 -22.06 3.47
C ILE A 162 0.26 -20.58 3.86
N ALA A 163 -0.91 -20.17 4.36
CA ALA A 163 -1.13 -18.82 4.86
C ALA A 163 -0.19 -18.47 6.02
N SER A 164 -0.01 -19.40 6.98
CA SER A 164 0.93 -19.23 8.09
C SER A 164 2.39 -19.19 7.62
N LEU A 165 2.78 -20.02 6.65
CA LEU A 165 4.12 -19.98 6.07
C LEU A 165 4.40 -18.64 5.37
N PHE A 166 3.44 -18.15 4.59
CA PHE A 166 3.53 -16.84 3.95
C PHE A 166 3.70 -15.73 5.01
N ALA A 167 2.89 -15.74 6.07
CA ALA A 167 2.98 -14.78 7.15
C ALA A 167 4.38 -14.76 7.79
N TYR A 168 4.92 -15.95 8.08
CA TYR A 168 6.25 -16.10 8.65
C TYR A 168 7.33 -15.49 7.75
N ILE A 169 7.33 -15.82 6.45
CA ILE A 169 8.30 -15.31 5.48
C ILE A 169 8.18 -13.79 5.34
N ALA A 170 6.95 -13.27 5.24
CA ALA A 170 6.70 -11.83 5.13
C ALA A 170 7.21 -11.05 6.35
N MET A 171 7.05 -11.61 7.56
CA MET A 171 7.57 -10.98 8.77
C MET A 171 9.08 -11.10 8.88
N LEU A 172 9.67 -12.22 8.44
CA LEU A 172 11.12 -12.40 8.39
C LEU A 172 11.78 -11.38 7.47
N ASP A 173 11.27 -11.24 6.23
CA ASP A 173 11.72 -10.25 5.26
C ASP A 173 11.64 -8.82 5.83
N LYS A 174 10.49 -8.45 6.41
CA LYS A 174 10.33 -7.13 7.05
C LYS A 174 11.34 -6.89 8.15
N ASN A 175 11.61 -7.89 8.98
CA ASN A 175 12.59 -7.76 10.06
C ASN A 175 14.00 -7.57 9.51
N ASN A 176 14.38 -8.32 8.46
CA ASN A 176 15.67 -8.17 7.81
C ASN A 176 15.80 -6.79 7.17
N PHE A 177 14.78 -6.34 6.44
CA PHE A 177 14.77 -5.00 5.84
C PHE A 177 15.03 -3.90 6.88
N TYR A 178 14.31 -3.90 8.01
CA TYR A 178 14.48 -2.86 9.03
C TYR A 178 15.80 -2.96 9.81
N LYS A 179 16.40 -4.15 9.93
CA LYS A 179 17.66 -4.33 10.64
C LYS A 179 18.87 -4.01 9.76
N ASP A 180 18.84 -4.49 8.52
CA ASP A 180 20.05 -4.64 7.72
C ASP A 180 20.05 -3.72 6.49
N GLU A 181 18.88 -3.47 5.88
CA GLU A 181 18.80 -2.78 4.58
C GLU A 181 18.36 -1.32 4.70
N CYS A 182 17.48 -1.01 5.65
CA CYS A 182 16.78 0.29 5.68
C CYS A 182 17.72 1.47 5.90
N SER A 183 18.89 1.23 6.50
CA SER A 183 19.91 2.25 6.77
C SER A 183 20.39 2.97 5.51
N SER A 184 20.37 2.29 4.35
CA SER A 184 20.76 2.87 3.06
C SER A 184 19.73 3.84 2.46
N TYR A 185 18.48 3.81 2.95
CA TYR A 185 17.37 4.62 2.45
C TYR A 185 17.01 5.80 3.37
N VAL A 186 17.57 5.84 4.57
CA VAL A 186 17.24 6.85 5.59
C VAL A 186 18.32 7.94 5.59
N PHE A 187 17.88 9.19 5.45
CA PHE A 187 18.78 10.34 5.60
C PHE A 187 19.32 10.43 7.03
N LYS A 188 20.60 10.81 7.16
CA LYS A 188 21.31 10.84 8.45
C LYS A 188 20.79 11.91 9.41
N SER A 189 20.24 13.01 8.88
CA SER A 189 19.72 14.14 9.65
C SER A 189 18.73 14.96 8.83
N ASP A 190 17.91 15.77 9.50
CA ASP A 190 17.06 16.80 8.89
C ASP A 190 17.84 17.82 8.06
N VAL A 191 19.04 18.22 8.49
CA VAL A 191 19.94 19.06 7.69
C VAL A 191 20.31 18.37 6.37
N THR A 192 20.59 17.06 6.40
CA THR A 192 20.86 16.30 5.17
C THR A 192 19.63 16.26 4.27
N ILE A 193 18.43 16.06 4.83
CA ILE A 193 17.17 16.11 4.07
C ILE A 193 17.02 17.46 3.38
N PHE A 194 17.21 18.56 4.12
CA PHE A 194 17.09 19.91 3.59
C PHE A 194 18.08 20.17 2.45
N ASN A 195 19.35 19.82 2.63
CA ASN A 195 20.38 20.04 1.61
C ASN A 195 20.12 19.24 0.32
N GLU A 196 19.74 17.96 0.44
CA GLU A 196 19.43 17.14 -0.74
C GLU A 196 18.13 17.60 -1.42
N LEU A 197 17.09 17.97 -0.66
CA LEU A 197 15.85 18.47 -1.21
C LEU A 197 16.06 19.78 -1.99
N THR A 198 16.79 20.74 -1.40
CA THR A 198 17.09 22.02 -2.07
C THR A 198 17.94 21.81 -3.31
N LYS A 199 18.92 20.91 -3.26
CA LYS A 199 19.68 20.53 -4.46
C LYS A 199 18.76 20.03 -5.56
N VAL A 200 17.90 19.05 -5.29
CA VAL A 200 16.97 18.48 -6.29
C VAL A 200 16.03 19.54 -6.86
N LEU A 201 15.50 20.43 -6.02
CA LEU A 201 14.57 21.47 -6.44
C LEU A 201 15.25 22.60 -7.23
N ASN A 202 16.54 22.85 -7.00
CA ASN A 202 17.34 23.85 -7.71
C ASN A 202 17.99 23.33 -9.00
N TYR A 203 17.69 22.09 -9.42
CA TYR A 203 18.13 21.52 -10.71
C TYR A 203 17.14 21.79 -11.88
N ASN A 204 16.32 22.85 -11.77
CA ASN A 204 15.53 23.40 -12.87
C ASN A 204 16.04 24.79 -13.28
#